data_AF-A0A8D8HPC5-F1
#
_entry.id   AF-A0A8D8HPC5-F1
#
_cell.length_a   1.000
_cell.length_b   1.000
_cell.length_c   1.000
_cell.angle_alpha   90.00
_cell.angle_beta   90.00
_cell.angle_gamma   90.00
#
_symmetry.space_group_name_H-M   'P 1'
#
loop_
_entity.id
_entity.type
_entity.pdbx_description
1 polymer ?
#
loop_
_entity_poly.entity_id
_entity_poly.type
_entity_poly.pdbx_seq_one_letter_code
_entity_poly.pdbx_strand_id
1 'polypeptide(L)'
;MVDYSKWKNIEISDDEDETHPNIDTPSLFRWRHQARVERMEEQEREKKQLEEIKRNNAKKAQELKEKLTKQDGNLDELKKSLDEVEKEQARLRREEEELKKKEKMQPWNVDTISKDGFKKTVINK
;
A
#
# COMPACT_ATOMS: atom_id res chain seq x y z
N MET A 1 -19.29 9.79 25.44
CA MET A 1 -17.82 9.97 25.47
C MET A 1 -17.37 10.22 24.04
N VAL A 2 -16.59 11.26 23.78
CA VAL A 2 -16.10 11.59 22.42
C VAL A 2 -14.79 10.83 22.17
N ASP A 3 -14.59 10.28 20.97
CA ASP A 3 -13.41 9.47 20.62
C ASP A 3 -12.44 10.23 19.71
N TYR A 4 -11.18 10.32 20.13
CA TYR A 4 -10.05 10.93 19.40
C TYR A 4 -8.99 9.90 18.99
N SER A 5 -9.28 8.60 19.10
CA SER A 5 -8.35 7.48 18.82
C SER A 5 -7.72 7.52 17.42
N LYS A 6 -8.38 8.20 16.46
CA LYS A 6 -7.85 8.42 15.12
C LYS A 6 -6.46 9.06 15.11
N TRP A 7 -6.15 9.93 16.08
CA TRP A 7 -4.87 10.65 16.17
C TRP A 7 -3.87 10.01 17.15
N LYS A 8 -4.13 8.77 17.60
CA LYS A 8 -3.26 8.09 18.57
C LYS A 8 -1.88 7.72 18.03
N ASN A 9 -1.76 7.48 16.71
CA ASN A 9 -0.54 6.99 16.08
C ASN A 9 -0.05 8.01 15.04
N ILE A 10 0.74 9.00 15.48
CA ILE A 10 1.35 10.02 14.62
C ILE A 10 2.86 9.87 14.73
N GLU A 11 3.54 9.74 13.59
CA GLU A 11 5.00 9.70 13.47
C GLU A 11 5.50 11.07 13.00
N ILE A 12 6.37 11.68 13.81
CA ILE A 12 7.04 12.95 13.53
C ILE A 12 8.54 12.66 13.44
N SER A 13 9.13 12.84 12.26
CA SER A 13 10.54 12.47 12.04
C SER A 13 11.54 13.37 12.79
N ASP A 14 11.13 14.60 13.07
CA ASP A 14 11.88 15.68 13.72
C ASP A 14 11.33 16.00 15.13
N ASP A 15 10.79 14.98 15.82
CA ASP A 15 10.30 15.12 17.19
C ASP A 15 11.46 15.41 18.17
N GLU A 16 11.53 16.66 18.65
CA GLU A 16 12.56 17.15 19.58
C GLU A 16 12.40 16.60 21.01
N ASP A 17 11.21 16.11 21.38
CA ASP A 17 10.98 15.48 22.69
C ASP A 17 11.54 14.04 22.73
N GLU A 18 11.72 13.39 21.57
CA GLU A 18 12.28 12.04 21.44
C GLU A 18 13.78 12.02 21.12
N THR A 19 14.59 12.64 21.98
CA THR A 19 16.05 12.73 21.82
C THR A 19 16.80 11.94 22.90
N HIS A 20 18.11 11.77 22.72
CA HIS A 20 18.98 11.12 23.70
C HIS A 20 20.27 11.92 23.87
N PRO A 21 20.76 12.16 25.11
CA PRO A 21 21.94 13.00 25.37
C PRO A 21 23.23 12.59 24.62
N ASN A 22 23.31 11.34 24.18
CA ASN A 22 24.47 10.78 23.47
C ASN A 22 24.24 10.55 21.97
N ILE A 23 23.12 11.01 21.41
CA ILE A 23 22.81 10.88 19.98
C ILE A 23 22.72 12.27 19.35
N ASP A 24 23.37 12.46 18.21
CA ASP A 24 23.28 13.70 17.44
C ASP A 24 21.90 13.86 16.81
N THR A 25 21.09 14.77 17.37
CA THR A 25 19.70 15.02 16.98
C THR A 25 19.53 15.33 15.48
N PRO A 26 20.32 16.24 14.85
CA PRO A 26 20.22 16.50 13.42
C PRO A 26 20.41 15.26 12.53
N SER A 27 21.38 14.39 12.86
CA SER A 27 21.61 13.15 12.13
C SER A 27 20.48 12.13 12.37
N LEU A 28 19.98 12.04 13.60
CA LEU A 28 18.86 11.18 13.97
C LEU A 28 17.59 11.53 13.18
N PHE A 29 17.24 12.80 13.07
CA PHE A 29 16.04 13.25 12.34
C PHE A 29 16.12 12.92 10.85
N ARG A 30 17.28 13.14 10.23
CA ARG A 30 17.51 12.76 8.83
C ARG A 30 17.37 11.26 8.64
N TRP A 31 17.92 10.46 9.55
CA TRP A 31 17.82 9.02 9.50
C TRP A 31 16.37 8.53 9.68
N ARG A 32 15.62 9.08 10.65
CA ARG A 32 14.19 8.78 10.83
C ARG A 32 13.38 9.13 9.59
N HIS A 33 13.61 10.30 9.00
CA HIS A 33 12.97 10.72 7.77
C HIS A 33 13.28 9.75 6.62
N GLN A 34 14.55 9.39 6.42
CA GLN A 34 14.96 8.47 5.38
C GLN A 34 14.34 7.09 5.57
N ALA A 35 14.39 6.54 6.78
CA ALA A 35 13.78 5.25 7.10
C ALA A 35 12.26 5.26 6.84
N ARG A 36 11.58 6.38 7.10
CA ARG A 36 10.16 6.54 6.79
C ARG A 36 9.91 6.55 5.28
N VAL A 37 10.70 7.30 4.51
CA VAL A 37 10.59 7.34 3.05
C VAL A 37 10.82 5.96 2.45
N GLU A 38 11.86 5.25 2.88
CA GLU A 38 12.17 3.88 2.42
C GLU A 38 11.00 2.91 2.71
N ARG A 39 10.39 2.98 3.91
CA ARG A 39 9.20 2.17 4.23
C ARG A 39 8.01 2.48 3.32
N MET A 40 7.77 3.75 3.01
CA MET A 40 6.67 4.14 2.13
C MET A 40 6.92 3.68 0.68
N GLU A 41 8.15 3.80 0.20
CA GLU A 41 8.54 3.33 -1.14
C GLU A 41 8.41 1.80 -1.28
N GLU A 42 8.81 1.04 -0.25
CA GLU A 42 8.65 -0.41 -0.22
C GLU A 42 7.17 -0.80 -0.28
N GLN A 43 6.32 -0.15 0.52
CA GLN A 43 4.88 -0.40 0.53
C GLN A 43 4.22 -0.03 -0.81
N GLU A 44 4.61 1.09 -1.42
CA GLU A 44 4.11 1.47 -2.74
C GLU A 44 4.54 0.45 -3.81
N ARG A 45 5.77 -0.07 -3.71
CA ARG A 45 6.27 -1.12 -4.60
C ARG A 45 5.50 -2.42 -4.44
N GLU A 46 5.28 -2.88 -3.21
CA GLU A 46 4.46 -4.08 -2.93
C GLU A 46 3.04 -3.92 -3.50
N LYS A 47 2.42 -2.75 -3.31
CA LYS A 47 1.09 -2.45 -3.84
C LYS A 47 1.04 -2.50 -5.36
N LYS A 48 2.01 -1.88 -6.04
CA LYS A 48 2.11 -1.90 -7.51
C LYS A 48 2.30 -3.31 -8.05
N GLN A 49 3.15 -4.12 -7.41
CA GLN A 49 3.36 -5.51 -7.78
C GLN A 49 2.08 -6.34 -7.62
N LEU A 50 1.37 -6.18 -6.50
CA LEU A 50 0.11 -6.88 -6.27
C LEU A 50 -0.98 -6.49 -7.30
N GLU A 51 -1.08 -5.20 -7.64
CA GLU A 51 -1.99 -4.73 -8.68
C GLU A 51 -1.65 -5.30 -10.06
N GLU A 52 -0.37 -5.40 -10.40
CA GLU A 52 0.07 -5.99 -11.67
C GLU A 52 -0.27 -7.49 -11.73
N ILE A 53 0.01 -8.25 -10.67
CA ILE A 53 -0.30 -9.68 -10.59
C ILE A 53 -1.82 -9.88 -10.69
N LYS A 54 -2.61 -9.07 -9.98
CA LYS A 54 -4.08 -9.11 -10.05
C LYS A 54 -4.60 -8.82 -11.45
N ARG A 55 -4.04 -7.82 -12.14
CA ARG A 55 -4.41 -7.48 -13.52
C ARG A 55 -4.09 -8.63 -14.48
N ASN A 56 -2.93 -9.25 -14.33
CA ASN A 56 -2.52 -10.38 -15.16
C ASN A 56 -3.38 -11.62 -14.89
N ASN A 57 -3.69 -11.90 -13.63
CA ASN A 57 -4.59 -12.99 -13.25
C ASN A 57 -6.01 -12.75 -13.82
N ALA A 58 -6.55 -11.53 -13.72
CA ALA A 58 -7.86 -11.19 -14.27
C ALA A 58 -7.93 -11.40 -15.79
N LYS A 59 -6.88 -11.01 -16.53
CA LYS A 59 -6.77 -11.29 -17.98
C LYS A 59 -6.77 -12.79 -18.27
N LYS A 60 -5.94 -13.57 -17.56
CA LYS A 60 -5.89 -15.05 -17.71
C LYS A 60 -7.26 -15.69 -17.42
N ALA A 61 -7.95 -15.24 -16.38
CA ALA A 61 -9.28 -15.73 -16.04
C ALA A 61 -10.30 -15.43 -17.16
N GLN A 62 -10.23 -14.23 -17.76
CA GLN A 62 -11.10 -13.86 -18.87
C GLN A 62 -10.80 -14.70 -20.12
N GLU A 63 -9.54 -14.85 -20.51
CA GLU A 63 -9.13 -15.66 -21.65
C GLU A 63 -9.56 -17.14 -21.51
N LEU A 64 -9.42 -17.72 -20.31
CA LEU A 64 -9.87 -19.09 -20.03
C LEU A 64 -11.39 -19.22 -20.12
N LYS A 65 -12.14 -18.23 -19.60
CA LYS A 65 -13.61 -18.19 -19.73
C LYS A 65 -14.04 -18.09 -21.18
N GLU A 66 -13.38 -17.25 -21.99
CA GLU A 66 -13.68 -17.13 -23.42
C GLU A 66 -13.40 -18.43 -24.18
N LYS A 67 -12.26 -19.10 -23.91
CA LYS A 67 -11.94 -20.42 -24.49
C LYS A 67 -12.96 -21.49 -24.09
N LEU A 68 -13.46 -21.44 -22.85
CA LEU A 68 -14.48 -22.37 -22.36
C LEU A 68 -15.81 -22.16 -23.07
N THR A 69 -16.21 -20.90 -23.30
CA THR A 69 -17.44 -20.58 -24.05
C THR A 69 -17.36 -20.98 -25.52
N LYS A 70 -16.17 -20.92 -26.13
CA LYS A 70 -15.95 -21.31 -27.52
C LYS A 70 -15.79 -22.83 -27.70
N GLN A 71 -15.75 -23.62 -26.61
CA GLN A 71 -15.46 -25.06 -26.60
C GLN A 71 -14.19 -25.42 -27.40
N ASP A 72 -13.21 -24.53 -27.40
CA ASP A 72 -12.01 -24.65 -28.22
C ASP A 72 -10.88 -25.26 -27.36
N GLY A 73 -10.79 -26.60 -27.36
CA GLY A 73 -9.74 -27.37 -26.67
C GLY A 73 -10.25 -28.44 -25.69
N ASN A 74 -9.32 -28.97 -24.87
CA ASN A 74 -9.60 -30.00 -23.87
C ASN A 74 -10.33 -29.40 -22.65
N LEU A 75 -11.64 -29.64 -22.57
CA LEU A 75 -12.53 -29.08 -21.53
C LEU A 75 -12.08 -29.38 -20.09
N ASP A 76 -11.49 -30.55 -19.85
CA ASP A 76 -11.05 -30.94 -18.50
C ASP A 76 -9.78 -30.21 -18.06
N GLU A 77 -8.86 -29.93 -18.98
CA GLU A 77 -7.67 -29.10 -18.70
C GLU A 77 -8.09 -27.65 -18.45
N LEU A 78 -9.02 -27.13 -19.24
CA LEU A 78 -9.48 -25.76 -19.14
C LEU A 78 -10.21 -25.47 -17.81
N LYS A 79 -11.01 -26.44 -17.34
CA LYS A 79 -11.66 -26.37 -16.02
C LYS A 79 -10.64 -26.41 -14.87
N LYS A 80 -9.61 -27.26 -14.96
CA LYS A 80 -8.53 -27.31 -13.96
C LYS A 80 -7.76 -25.98 -13.89
N SER A 81 -7.38 -25.42 -15.04
CA SER A 81 -6.71 -24.12 -15.08
C SER A 81 -7.59 -22.98 -14.57
N LEU A 82 -8.91 -23.04 -14.78
CA LEU A 82 -9.83 -22.05 -14.21
C LEU A 82 -9.89 -22.15 -12.67
N ASP A 83 -9.98 -23.35 -12.12
CA ASP A 83 -9.97 -23.59 -10.67
C ASP A 83 -8.64 -23.13 -10.02
N GLU A 84 -7.51 -23.36 -10.69
CA GLU A 84 -6.21 -22.84 -10.25
C GLU A 84 -6.17 -21.30 -10.23
N VAL A 85 -6.68 -20.66 -11.27
CA VAL A 85 -6.75 -19.19 -11.35
C VAL A 85 -7.71 -18.63 -10.30
N GLU A 86 -8.82 -19.29 -10.00
CA GLU A 86 -9.75 -18.88 -8.93
C GLU A 86 -9.14 -19.03 -7.54
N LYS A 87 -8.38 -20.11 -7.28
CA LYS A 87 -7.60 -20.27 -6.04
C LYS A 87 -6.56 -19.16 -5.88
N GLU A 88 -5.86 -18.83 -6.96
CA GLU A 88 -4.91 -17.72 -6.98
C GLU A 88 -5.59 -16.37 -6.73
N GLN A 89 -6.78 -16.12 -7.31
CA GLN A 89 -7.57 -14.92 -7.00
C GLN A 89 -7.97 -14.84 -5.54
N ALA A 90 -8.38 -15.96 -4.93
CA ALA A 90 -8.70 -16.00 -3.51
C ALA A 90 -7.48 -15.69 -2.64
N ARG A 91 -6.28 -16.16 -3.03
CA ARG A 91 -5.03 -15.82 -2.35
C ARG A 91 -4.72 -14.33 -2.46
N LEU A 92 -4.77 -13.77 -3.67
CA LEU A 92 -4.50 -12.35 -3.92
C LEU A 92 -5.48 -11.44 -3.17
N ARG A 93 -6.75 -11.83 -3.02
CA ARG A 93 -7.72 -11.08 -2.20
C ARG A 93 -7.33 -11.04 -0.73
N ARG A 94 -6.84 -12.15 -0.17
CA ARG A 94 -6.36 -12.19 1.22
C ARG A 94 -5.12 -11.30 1.39
N GLU A 95 -4.18 -11.37 0.46
CA GLU A 95 -2.98 -10.50 0.47
C GLU A 95 -3.36 -9.01 0.37
N GLU A 96 -4.36 -8.67 -0.44
CA GLU A 96 -4.88 -7.30 -0.55
C GLU A 96 -5.55 -6.82 0.75
N GLU A 97 -6.29 -7.68 1.44
CA GLU A 97 -6.89 -7.37 2.74
C GLU A 97 -5.83 -7.15 3.81
N GLU A 98 -4.78 -7.97 3.84
CA GLU A 98 -3.64 -7.80 4.75
C GLU A 98 -2.89 -6.49 4.44
N LEU A 99 -2.68 -6.16 3.16
CA LEU A 99 -2.05 -4.89 2.78
C LEU A 99 -2.91 -3.69 3.21
N LYS A 100 -4.24 -3.75 3.04
CA LYS A 100 -5.17 -2.71 3.54
C LYS A 100 -5.15 -2.58 5.05
N LYS A 101 -4.99 -3.69 5.79
CA LYS A 101 -4.83 -3.64 7.25
C LYS A 101 -3.51 -2.97 7.61
N LYS A 102 -2.41 -3.31 6.94
CA LYS A 102 -1.11 -2.65 7.12
C LYS A 102 -1.22 -1.15 6.84
N GLU A 103 -1.84 -0.74 5.73
CA GLU A 103 -2.09 0.68 5.40
C GLU A 103 -2.89 1.41 6.51
N LYS A 104 -3.93 0.78 7.07
CA LYS A 104 -4.71 1.37 8.17
C LYS A 104 -3.94 1.49 9.49
N MET A 105 -2.98 0.60 9.72
CA MET A 105 -2.15 0.58 10.92
C MET A 105 -0.94 1.51 10.80
N GLN A 106 -0.65 2.04 9.61
CA GLN A 106 0.45 2.97 9.42
C GLN A 106 0.27 4.23 10.28
N PRO A 107 1.36 4.74 10.85
CA PRO A 107 1.32 6.00 11.55
C PRO A 107 1.00 7.14 10.59
N TRP A 108 0.22 8.08 11.10
CA TRP A 108 -0.01 9.36 10.45
C TRP A 108 1.30 10.14 10.36
N ASN A 109 1.58 10.72 9.21
CA ASN A 109 2.72 11.60 9.01
C ASN A 109 2.29 12.78 8.12
N VAL A 110 3.22 13.70 7.84
CA VAL A 110 2.93 14.89 7.02
C VAL A 110 2.32 14.59 5.65
N ASP A 111 2.69 13.45 5.05
CA ASP A 111 2.24 13.04 3.72
C ASP A 111 0.89 12.30 3.75
N THR A 112 0.51 11.72 4.89
CA THR A 112 -0.75 10.97 5.04
C THR A 112 -1.86 11.76 5.72
N ILE A 113 -1.53 12.72 6.59
CA ILE A 113 -2.51 13.54 7.33
C ILE A 113 -3.29 14.48 6.42
N SER A 114 -2.61 15.11 5.47
CA SER A 114 -3.21 16.14 4.63
C SER A 114 -2.50 16.30 3.29
N LYS A 115 -3.08 17.13 2.43
CA LYS A 115 -2.49 17.58 1.17
C LYS A 115 -2.61 19.08 1.09
N ASP A 116 -1.74 19.72 0.32
CA ASP A 116 -1.83 21.16 0.07
C ASP A 116 -3.18 21.48 -0.60
N GLY A 117 -4.05 22.18 0.13
CA GLY A 117 -5.41 22.51 -0.33
C GLY A 117 -5.48 23.86 -1.05
N PHE A 118 -4.71 24.83 -0.57
CA PHE A 118 -4.67 26.18 -1.11
C PHE A 118 -3.36 26.88 -0.73
N LYS A 119 -2.66 27.42 -1.71
CA LYS A 119 -1.39 28.14 -1.53
C LYS A 119 -1.42 29.48 -2.24
N LYS A 120 -1.30 30.57 -1.49
CA LYS A 120 -1.23 31.95 -2.01
C LYS A 120 -0.09 32.69 -1.31
N THR A 121 0.85 33.20 -2.10
CA THR A 121 1.98 34.02 -1.60
C THR A 121 1.78 35.46 -2.02
N VAL A 122 1.92 36.40 -1.08
CA VAL A 122 1.94 37.84 -1.33
C VAL A 122 3.15 38.42 -0.60
N ILE A 123 4.03 39.11 -1.33
CA ILE A 123 5.18 39.81 -0.76
C ILE A 123 4.87 41.30 -0.80
N ASN A 124 4.82 41.92 0.37
CA ASN A 124 4.72 43.38 0.46
C ASN A 124 6.10 43.97 0.17
N LYS A 125 6.23 44.70 -0.93
CA LYS A 125 7.48 45.39 -1.32
C LYS A 125 7.59 46.74 -0.61
#